data_AF-A0A8T0NXI8-F1
#
_entry.id   AF-A0A8T0NXI8-F1
#
_cell.length_a   1.000
_cell.length_b   1.000
_cell.length_c   1.000
_cell.angle_alpha   90.00
_cell.angle_beta   90.00
_cell.angle_gamma   90.00
#
_symmetry.space_group_name_H-M   'P 1'
#
loop_
_entity.id
_entity.type
_entity.pdbx_description
1 polymer ?
#
loop_
_entity_poly.entity_id
_entity_poly.type
_entity_poly.pdbx_seq_one_letter_code
_entity_poly.pdbx_strand_id
1 'polypeptide(L)'
;MDRAYEVDDMGTNLTKMMDPSGRDDISILAMQRMFNHQPNGPATPVDMVLDYFIYDYEFAEPPSVTSLQNTHPLPTEADFGEDNHFVADQRGFESIIHYIGSSYLATDANGTISDRRVLLNKVVRQIAYNNRGVVVKTEDGSSYGADFVVVSTSLGVLQSDLIQFTPQLPFWKLAAIYRFDMAVYTKIFLKFPRRFWPVGEGKQFFVYASRRRGYYGMWQSFEREYPGANVLLVTVTGDESRRIEQQPDSVTKAEAVAVLRNMFPDADVPDATDIYVPRWWSNRFFKGSYSNWPIGVNRYEYDQLRAPVGRVYFTGEHTSEYYNGYVHGAYLAGVDSADILINRIFKNEEYEVRGKYDNQAAEAK
;
A
#
# COMPACT_ATOMS: atom_id res chain seq x y z
N MET A 1 1.95 -3.35 25.29
CA MET A 1 2.40 -3.88 23.99
C MET A 1 2.33 -5.39 24.00
N ASP A 2 2.89 -6.07 25.00
CA ASP A 2 2.94 -7.54 25.12
C ASP A 2 1.62 -8.25 24.81
N ARG A 3 0.51 -7.84 25.44
CA ARG A 3 -0.82 -8.41 25.16
C ARG A 3 -1.27 -8.26 23.70
N ALA A 4 -0.93 -7.15 23.06
CA ALA A 4 -1.35 -6.90 21.69
C ALA A 4 -0.55 -7.79 20.71
N TYR A 5 0.73 -8.05 21.01
CA TYR A 5 1.54 -9.04 20.29
C TYR A 5 1.10 -10.48 20.57
N GLU A 6 0.68 -10.83 21.80
CA GLU A 6 0.13 -12.16 22.10
C GLU A 6 -1.12 -12.47 21.23
N VAL A 7 -1.98 -11.47 21.00
CA VAL A 7 -3.15 -11.62 20.13
C VAL A 7 -2.73 -11.83 18.67
N ASP A 8 -1.66 -11.17 18.25
CA ASP A 8 -1.10 -11.29 16.91
C ASP A 8 -0.50 -12.68 16.64
N ASP A 9 0.35 -13.17 17.56
CA ASP A 9 0.93 -14.51 17.55
C ASP A 9 -0.14 -15.60 17.52
N MET A 10 -1.25 -15.38 18.23
CA MET A 10 -2.40 -16.28 18.21
C MET A 10 -3.12 -16.30 16.86
N GLY A 11 -3.20 -15.15 16.18
CA GLY A 11 -3.68 -15.06 14.79
C GLY A 11 -2.91 -15.99 13.87
N THR A 12 -1.57 -15.92 13.92
CA THR A 12 -0.67 -16.81 13.16
C THR A 12 -0.88 -18.29 13.45
N ASN A 13 -1.25 -18.65 14.68
CA ASN A 13 -1.55 -20.04 15.03
C ASN A 13 -2.95 -20.48 14.59
N LEU A 14 -3.93 -19.57 14.58
CA LEU A 14 -5.27 -19.85 14.11
C LEU A 14 -5.29 -20.14 12.61
N THR A 15 -4.57 -19.37 11.80
CA THR A 15 -4.54 -19.54 10.34
C THR A 15 -3.98 -20.89 9.90
N LYS A 16 -3.07 -21.49 10.69
CA LYS A 16 -2.59 -22.87 10.46
C LYS A 16 -3.68 -23.94 10.61
N MET A 17 -4.77 -23.63 11.31
CA MET A 17 -5.92 -24.54 11.50
C MET A 17 -7.05 -24.27 10.51
N MET A 18 -6.97 -23.19 9.73
CA MET A 18 -8.00 -22.79 8.76
C MET A 18 -7.81 -23.52 7.43
N ASP A 19 -8.90 -23.66 6.67
CA ASP A 19 -8.85 -24.28 5.34
C ASP A 19 -8.01 -23.41 4.38
N PRO A 20 -6.97 -23.96 3.70
CA PRO A 20 -6.07 -23.19 2.84
C PRO A 20 -6.73 -22.48 1.66
N SER A 21 -7.95 -22.86 1.29
CA SER A 21 -8.68 -22.22 0.18
C SER A 21 -9.22 -20.82 0.51
N GLY A 22 -9.13 -20.37 1.76
CA GLY A 22 -9.72 -19.09 2.19
C GLY A 22 -11.23 -19.15 2.45
N ARG A 23 -11.84 -20.34 2.37
CA ARG A 23 -13.31 -20.50 2.52
C ARG A 23 -13.83 -20.18 3.92
N ASP A 24 -12.99 -20.33 4.93
CA ASP A 24 -13.33 -20.13 6.34
C ASP A 24 -12.66 -18.86 6.90
N ASP A 25 -12.15 -17.99 6.01
CA ASP A 25 -11.46 -16.75 6.41
C ASP A 25 -12.37 -15.84 7.23
N ILE A 26 -11.76 -15.09 8.14
CA ILE A 26 -12.41 -14.12 9.02
C ILE A 26 -11.60 -12.83 9.07
N SER A 27 -12.22 -11.73 9.49
CA SER A 27 -11.45 -10.51 9.71
C SER A 27 -10.59 -10.60 10.97
N ILE A 28 -9.50 -9.83 11.02
CA ILE A 28 -8.64 -9.72 12.21
C ILE A 28 -9.49 -9.32 13.44
N LEU A 29 -10.47 -8.43 13.31
CA LEU A 29 -11.36 -8.07 14.41
C LEU A 29 -12.22 -9.25 14.92
N ALA A 30 -12.66 -10.14 14.03
CA ALA A 30 -13.40 -11.33 14.45
C ALA A 30 -12.50 -12.26 15.29
N MET A 31 -11.25 -12.43 14.85
CA MET A 31 -10.21 -13.14 15.59
C MET A 31 -9.97 -12.52 16.97
N GLN A 32 -9.80 -11.19 17.05
CA GLN A 32 -9.60 -10.46 18.32
C GLN A 32 -10.75 -10.68 19.31
N ARG A 33 -12.01 -10.67 18.83
CA ARG A 33 -13.19 -10.94 19.66
C ARG A 33 -13.24 -12.39 20.15
N MET A 34 -12.92 -13.34 19.27
CA MET A 34 -12.89 -14.77 19.61
C MET A 34 -11.90 -15.04 20.74
N PHE A 35 -10.69 -14.48 20.65
CA PHE A 35 -9.64 -14.73 21.65
C PHE A 35 -9.90 -14.03 22.98
N ASN A 36 -10.31 -12.77 22.96
CA ASN A 36 -10.57 -12.05 24.21
C ASN A 36 -11.91 -12.44 24.85
N HIS A 37 -12.73 -13.25 24.17
CA HIS A 37 -14.12 -13.54 24.53
C HIS A 37 -14.90 -12.25 24.83
N GLN A 38 -14.82 -11.28 23.90
CA GLN A 38 -15.44 -9.96 24.04
C GLN A 38 -16.42 -9.68 22.90
N PRO A 39 -17.49 -8.90 23.15
CA PRO A 39 -18.43 -8.50 22.11
C PRO A 39 -17.86 -7.41 21.17
N ASN A 40 -16.70 -6.85 21.49
CA ASN A 40 -16.02 -5.79 20.74
C ASN A 40 -14.51 -6.06 20.67
N GLY A 41 -13.82 -5.39 19.75
CA GLY A 41 -12.36 -5.34 19.71
C GLY A 41 -11.81 -4.31 20.71
N PRO A 42 -10.52 -3.95 20.58
CA PRO A 42 -9.87 -2.90 21.37
C PRO A 42 -10.71 -1.61 21.47
N ALA A 43 -11.07 -1.19 22.69
CA ALA A 43 -12.06 -0.14 22.92
C ALA A 43 -11.61 0.99 23.86
N THR A 44 -10.61 0.76 24.71
CA THR A 44 -10.03 1.86 25.50
C THR A 44 -9.10 2.70 24.61
N PRO A 45 -8.86 3.99 24.91
CA PRO A 45 -7.96 4.82 24.10
C PRO A 45 -6.56 4.23 23.92
N VAL A 46 -6.03 3.54 24.94
CA VAL A 46 -4.73 2.88 24.89
C VAL A 46 -4.80 1.63 24.01
N ASP A 47 -5.81 0.78 24.21
CA ASP A 47 -5.95 -0.45 23.40
C ASP A 47 -6.17 -0.10 21.92
N MET A 48 -6.98 0.93 21.63
CA MET A 48 -7.25 1.38 20.25
C MET A 48 -5.99 1.90 19.54
N VAL A 49 -5.10 2.63 20.22
CA VAL A 49 -3.88 3.15 19.57
C VAL A 49 -2.83 2.06 19.39
N LEU A 50 -2.77 1.08 20.31
CA LEU A 50 -1.91 -0.10 20.15
C LEU A 50 -2.42 -1.00 19.01
N ASP A 51 -3.72 -1.23 18.92
CA ASP A 51 -4.38 -1.93 17.81
C ASP A 51 -4.14 -1.23 16.47
N TYR A 52 -4.28 0.11 16.45
CA TYR A 52 -3.95 0.91 15.27
C TYR A 52 -2.47 0.79 14.88
N PHE A 53 -1.55 0.76 15.86
CA PHE A 53 -0.12 0.61 15.59
C PHE A 53 0.23 -0.75 14.97
N ILE A 54 -0.42 -1.83 15.40
CA ILE A 54 -0.15 -3.17 14.86
C ILE A 54 -0.77 -3.35 13.48
N TYR A 55 -2.00 -2.87 13.28
CA TYR A 55 -2.75 -3.16 12.06
C TYR A 55 -2.82 -1.98 11.09
N ASP A 56 -3.47 -0.88 11.46
CA ASP A 56 -3.69 0.23 10.52
C ASP A 56 -2.40 0.94 10.11
N TYR A 57 -1.39 0.99 10.98
CA TYR A 57 -0.10 1.58 10.66
C TYR A 57 0.68 0.74 9.63
N GLU A 58 0.33 -0.53 9.46
CA GLU A 58 0.89 -1.40 8.42
C GLU A 58 -0.04 -1.45 7.20
N PHE A 59 -1.31 -1.82 7.39
CA PHE A 59 -2.27 -2.10 6.33
C PHE A 59 -3.09 -0.89 5.86
N ALA A 60 -2.95 0.26 6.52
CA ALA A 60 -3.70 1.49 6.26
C ALA A 60 -5.23 1.38 6.39
N GLU A 61 -5.73 0.28 6.94
CA GLU A 61 -7.15 -0.03 7.13
C GLU A 61 -7.38 -0.80 8.43
N PRO A 62 -8.60 -0.73 9.00
CA PRO A 62 -8.85 -1.31 10.30
C PRO A 62 -8.95 -2.85 10.27
N PRO A 63 -8.65 -3.53 11.39
CA PRO A 63 -8.80 -4.98 11.57
C PRO A 63 -10.17 -5.56 11.17
N SER A 64 -11.21 -4.73 11.13
CA SER A 64 -12.56 -5.15 10.76
C SER A 64 -12.72 -5.51 9.29
N VAL A 65 -11.88 -4.96 8.41
CA VAL A 65 -11.97 -5.18 6.96
C VAL A 65 -10.84 -6.07 6.45
N THR A 66 -9.71 -6.16 7.14
CA THR A 66 -8.55 -6.94 6.71
C THR A 66 -8.75 -8.44 6.91
N SER A 67 -8.41 -9.23 5.88
CA SER A 67 -8.40 -10.70 5.91
C SER A 67 -7.35 -11.20 6.89
N LEU A 68 -7.74 -12.06 7.84
CA LEU A 68 -6.79 -12.70 8.75
C LEU A 68 -5.86 -13.63 7.97
N GLN A 69 -6.42 -14.53 7.16
CA GLN A 69 -5.66 -15.60 6.54
C GLN A 69 -4.59 -15.13 5.54
N ASN A 70 -4.80 -13.98 4.91
CA ASN A 70 -3.86 -13.44 3.92
C ASN A 70 -2.90 -12.39 4.49
N THR A 71 -3.01 -12.06 5.78
CA THR A 71 -2.11 -11.10 6.46
C THR A 71 -1.42 -11.68 7.69
N HIS A 72 -1.81 -12.88 8.16
CA HIS A 72 -1.26 -13.51 9.36
C HIS A 72 -0.86 -14.98 9.13
N PRO A 73 0.45 -15.33 9.18
CA PRO A 73 1.57 -14.40 9.30
C PRO A 73 1.70 -13.54 8.04
N LEU A 74 2.33 -12.37 8.16
CA LEU A 74 2.60 -11.49 7.03
C LEU A 74 3.75 -12.08 6.19
N PRO A 75 3.55 -12.44 4.90
CA PRO A 75 4.58 -13.11 4.10
C PRO A 75 5.90 -12.33 4.02
N THR A 76 5.83 -11.00 3.92
CA THR A 76 7.02 -10.12 3.90
C THR A 76 7.93 -10.37 5.12
N GLU A 77 7.36 -10.41 6.32
CA GLU A 77 8.14 -10.59 7.55
C GLU A 77 8.59 -12.05 7.71
N ALA A 78 7.71 -13.00 7.38
CA ALA A 78 8.02 -14.43 7.45
C ALA A 78 9.20 -14.82 6.55
N ASP A 79 9.30 -14.22 5.36
CA ASP A 79 10.31 -14.59 4.36
C ASP A 79 11.58 -13.72 4.43
N PHE A 80 11.47 -12.45 4.82
CA PHE A 80 12.59 -11.49 4.81
C PHE A 80 13.02 -10.98 6.20
N GLY A 81 12.31 -11.37 7.26
CA GLY A 81 12.54 -10.94 8.64
C GLY A 81 11.71 -9.72 9.06
N GLU A 82 11.63 -9.50 10.37
CA GLU A 82 10.80 -8.46 11.01
C GLU A 82 11.49 -7.08 11.05
N ASP A 83 12.78 -7.00 10.70
CA ASP A 83 13.58 -5.78 10.83
C ASP A 83 13.25 -4.73 9.75
N ASN A 84 12.61 -3.65 10.19
CA ASN A 84 12.28 -2.50 9.34
C ASN A 84 13.40 -1.45 9.30
N HIS A 85 13.82 -1.05 8.09
CA HIS A 85 14.88 -0.07 7.86
C HIS A 85 14.35 1.22 7.23
N PHE A 86 14.40 2.34 7.97
CA PHE A 86 14.01 3.64 7.44
C PHE A 86 15.11 4.24 6.55
N VAL A 87 14.82 4.44 5.27
CA VAL A 87 15.76 5.05 4.32
C VAL A 87 15.74 6.59 4.45
N ALA A 88 16.80 7.16 5.02
CA ALA A 88 17.00 8.61 5.18
C ALA A 88 18.21 9.11 4.36
N ASP A 89 18.18 8.86 3.05
CA ASP A 89 19.24 9.28 2.13
C ASP A 89 18.75 10.43 1.23
N GLN A 90 19.58 11.46 1.03
CA GLN A 90 19.25 12.63 0.22
C GLN A 90 19.06 12.32 -1.27
N ARG A 91 19.53 11.16 -1.75
CA ARG A 91 19.25 10.66 -3.10
C ARG A 91 17.80 10.18 -3.27
N GLY A 92 17.09 9.95 -2.18
CA GLY A 92 15.74 9.40 -2.16
C GLY A 92 15.70 7.88 -2.39
N PHE A 93 14.64 7.24 -1.89
CA PHE A 93 14.43 5.79 -2.08
C PHE A 93 14.19 5.43 -3.55
N GLU A 94 13.68 6.38 -4.34
CA GLU A 94 13.51 6.28 -5.79
C GLU A 94 14.81 6.04 -6.57
N SER A 95 15.97 6.31 -5.97
CA SER A 95 17.28 6.02 -6.58
C SER A 95 17.45 4.56 -6.98
N ILE A 96 16.77 3.63 -6.30
CA ILE A 96 16.73 2.20 -6.68
C ILE A 96 16.06 2.02 -8.05
N ILE A 97 14.95 2.71 -8.30
CA ILE A 97 14.21 2.64 -9.58
C ILE A 97 15.09 3.20 -10.71
N HIS A 98 15.76 4.32 -10.47
CA HIS A 98 16.71 4.90 -11.42
C HIS A 98 17.87 3.96 -11.72
N TYR A 99 18.44 3.33 -10.69
CA TYR A 99 19.52 2.35 -10.84
C TYR A 99 19.08 1.15 -11.70
N ILE A 100 17.94 0.54 -11.41
CA ILE A 100 17.40 -0.57 -12.20
C ILE A 100 17.15 -0.14 -13.64
N GLY A 101 16.50 1.01 -13.86
CA GLY A 101 16.24 1.54 -15.20
C GLY A 101 17.52 1.78 -16.02
N SER A 102 18.58 2.29 -15.39
CA SER A 102 19.85 2.56 -16.05
C SER A 102 20.59 1.32 -16.57
N SER A 103 20.21 0.12 -16.11
CA SER A 103 20.82 -1.13 -16.58
C SER A 103 20.40 -1.52 -18.00
N TYR A 104 19.28 -0.99 -18.50
CA TYR A 104 18.77 -1.31 -19.84
C TYR A 104 18.26 -0.10 -20.64
N LEU A 105 18.19 1.11 -20.05
CA LEU A 105 17.82 2.35 -20.71
C LEU A 105 19.04 3.27 -20.90
N ALA A 106 19.11 3.95 -22.03
CA ALA A 106 20.13 4.97 -22.27
C ALA A 106 20.00 6.14 -21.29
N THR A 107 21.15 6.63 -20.80
CA THR A 107 21.27 7.79 -19.92
C THR A 107 22.10 8.89 -20.57
N ASP A 108 21.87 10.14 -20.15
CA ASP A 108 22.68 11.28 -20.53
C ASP A 108 23.98 11.37 -19.69
N ALA A 109 24.80 12.40 -19.95
CA ALA A 109 26.07 12.61 -19.26
C ALA A 109 25.90 12.84 -17.73
N ASN A 110 24.70 13.19 -17.26
CA ASN A 110 24.38 13.40 -15.86
C ASN A 110 23.74 12.15 -15.21
N GLY A 111 23.65 11.03 -15.93
CA GLY A 111 23.01 9.80 -15.44
C GLY A 111 21.48 9.84 -15.46
N THR A 112 20.87 10.85 -16.08
CA THR A 112 19.41 10.94 -16.22
C THR A 112 18.94 10.08 -17.39
N ILE A 113 17.84 9.34 -17.24
CA ILE A 113 17.28 8.52 -18.32
C ILE A 113 16.89 9.41 -19.50
N SER A 114 17.51 9.17 -20.65
CA SER A 114 17.29 9.90 -21.91
C SER A 114 16.82 8.99 -23.05
N ASP A 115 16.49 7.74 -22.72
CA ASP A 115 16.05 6.74 -23.68
C ASP A 115 14.71 7.10 -24.31
N ARG A 116 14.64 7.07 -25.65
CA ARG A 116 13.42 7.42 -26.41
C ARG A 116 12.26 6.45 -26.16
N ARG A 117 12.52 5.28 -25.55
CA ARG A 117 11.49 4.33 -25.14
C ARG A 117 10.70 4.78 -23.91
N VAL A 118 11.24 5.72 -23.11
CA VAL A 118 10.54 6.29 -21.95
C VAL A 118 9.94 7.64 -22.31
N LEU A 119 8.61 7.71 -22.29
CA LEU A 119 7.87 8.93 -22.61
C LEU A 119 7.16 9.45 -21.37
N LEU A 120 7.75 10.46 -20.73
CA LEU A 120 7.12 11.17 -19.60
C LEU A 120 5.97 12.06 -20.08
N ASN A 121 5.10 12.48 -19.16
CA ASN A 121 3.92 13.32 -19.43
C ASN A 121 2.92 12.71 -20.43
N LYS A 122 2.94 11.38 -20.60
CA LYS A 122 1.98 10.62 -21.43
C LYS A 122 0.93 9.96 -20.55
N VAL A 123 -0.15 10.69 -20.28
CA VAL A 123 -1.28 10.17 -19.52
C VAL A 123 -2.13 9.27 -20.41
N VAL A 124 -2.11 7.95 -20.20
CA VAL A 124 -2.97 7.01 -20.93
C VAL A 124 -4.43 7.23 -20.54
N ARG A 125 -5.33 7.32 -21.53
CA ARG A 125 -6.78 7.51 -21.33
C ARG A 125 -7.62 6.40 -21.95
N GLN A 126 -7.13 5.72 -22.98
CA GLN A 126 -7.84 4.61 -23.61
C GLN A 126 -6.89 3.48 -24.01
N ILE A 127 -7.31 2.25 -23.76
CA ILE A 127 -6.66 1.02 -24.24
C ILE A 127 -7.69 0.23 -25.04
N ALA A 128 -7.54 0.24 -26.37
CA ALA A 128 -8.32 -0.61 -27.26
C ALA A 128 -7.56 -1.90 -27.57
N TYR A 129 -8.21 -3.06 -27.53
CA TYR A 129 -7.55 -4.35 -27.75
C TYR A 129 -8.46 -5.34 -28.48
N ASN A 130 -7.84 -6.25 -29.23
CA ASN A 130 -8.52 -7.37 -29.91
C ASN A 130 -7.53 -8.54 -30.07
N ASN A 131 -7.91 -9.59 -30.81
CA ASN A 131 -7.06 -10.77 -30.96
C ASN A 131 -5.76 -10.52 -31.77
N ARG A 132 -5.62 -9.37 -32.44
CA ARG A 132 -4.48 -9.02 -33.30
C ARG A 132 -3.50 -8.03 -32.65
N GLY A 133 -3.92 -7.22 -31.69
CA GLY A 133 -3.06 -6.22 -31.08
C GLY A 133 -3.79 -5.25 -30.16
N VAL A 134 -3.08 -4.20 -29.77
CA VAL A 134 -3.57 -3.13 -28.88
C VAL A 134 -3.29 -1.75 -29.48
N VAL A 135 -4.13 -0.78 -29.14
CA VAL A 135 -3.95 0.64 -29.43
C VAL A 135 -4.14 1.42 -28.13
N VAL A 136 -3.10 2.14 -27.72
CA VAL A 136 -3.08 2.99 -26.52
C VAL A 136 -3.19 4.45 -26.95
N LYS A 137 -4.16 5.17 -26.40
CA LYS A 137 -4.31 6.62 -26.62
C LYS A 137 -4.05 7.40 -25.36
N THR A 138 -3.36 8.53 -25.50
CA THR A 138 -3.01 9.42 -24.40
C THR A 138 -3.85 10.70 -24.41
N GLU A 139 -3.86 11.41 -23.29
CA GLU A 139 -4.63 12.63 -23.05
C GLU A 139 -4.25 13.77 -24.01
N ASP A 140 -3.00 13.79 -24.48
CA ASP A 140 -2.51 14.76 -25.47
C ASP A 140 -2.87 14.41 -26.94
N GLY A 141 -3.68 13.36 -27.14
CA GLY A 141 -4.13 12.92 -28.47
C GLY A 141 -3.17 11.97 -29.19
N SER A 142 -2.01 11.62 -28.61
CA SER A 142 -1.11 10.63 -29.21
C SER A 142 -1.74 9.23 -29.21
N SER A 143 -1.33 8.41 -30.18
CA SER A 143 -1.81 7.03 -30.33
C SER A 143 -0.65 6.09 -30.66
N TYR A 144 -0.62 4.93 -29.99
CA TYR A 144 0.46 3.95 -30.09
C TYR A 144 -0.13 2.57 -30.37
N GLY A 145 0.32 1.91 -31.44
CA GLY A 145 -0.03 0.52 -31.74
C GLY A 145 1.05 -0.44 -31.25
N ALA A 146 0.65 -1.58 -30.69
CA ALA A 146 1.56 -2.63 -30.25
C ALA A 146 0.89 -4.02 -30.31
N ASP A 147 1.68 -5.08 -30.13
CA ASP A 147 1.16 -6.46 -30.03
C ASP A 147 0.53 -6.74 -28.67
N PHE A 148 1.03 -6.10 -27.61
CA PHE A 148 0.60 -6.27 -26.22
C PHE A 148 0.74 -4.95 -25.45
N VAL A 149 0.02 -4.83 -24.32
CA VAL A 149 0.18 -3.75 -23.35
C VAL A 149 0.33 -4.34 -21.95
N VAL A 150 1.27 -3.79 -21.17
CA VAL A 150 1.42 -4.08 -19.74
C VAL A 150 0.96 -2.85 -18.97
N VAL A 151 -0.03 -3.01 -18.10
CA VAL A 151 -0.62 -1.94 -17.30
C VAL A 151 -0.06 -2.03 -15.88
N SER A 152 0.77 -1.04 -15.51
CA SER A 152 1.41 -0.94 -14.20
C SER A 152 0.85 0.15 -13.29
N THR A 153 -0.31 0.72 -13.63
CA THR A 153 -0.97 1.72 -12.78
C THR A 153 -1.41 1.09 -11.46
N SER A 154 -1.60 1.92 -10.43
CA SER A 154 -2.13 1.44 -9.14
C SER A 154 -3.52 0.81 -9.30
N LEU A 155 -3.90 -0.01 -8.32
CA LEU A 155 -5.25 -0.55 -8.22
C LEU A 155 -6.30 0.57 -8.19
N GLY A 156 -6.07 1.63 -7.42
CA GLY A 156 -6.98 2.79 -7.36
C GLY A 156 -7.19 3.47 -8.72
N VAL A 157 -6.20 3.47 -9.61
CA VAL A 157 -6.36 3.97 -10.98
C VAL A 157 -7.25 3.03 -11.80
N LEU A 158 -7.08 1.70 -11.66
CA LEU A 158 -7.95 0.70 -12.31
C LEU A 158 -9.40 0.77 -11.81
N GLN A 159 -9.61 1.17 -10.56
CA GLN A 159 -10.91 1.43 -9.95
C GLN A 159 -11.51 2.80 -10.31
N SER A 160 -10.73 3.67 -10.96
CA SER A 160 -11.17 4.98 -11.44
C SER A 160 -11.60 4.93 -12.91
N ASP A 161 -12.05 6.07 -13.43
CA ASP A 161 -12.40 6.25 -14.83
C ASP A 161 -11.23 6.80 -15.69
N LEU A 162 -10.01 6.83 -15.16
CA LEU A 162 -8.86 7.43 -15.86
C LEU A 162 -8.56 6.70 -17.18
N ILE A 163 -8.58 5.36 -17.18
CA ILE A 163 -8.28 4.52 -18.35
C ILE A 163 -9.54 3.78 -18.79
N GLN A 164 -10.01 4.07 -20.00
CA GLN A 164 -11.10 3.35 -20.63
C GLN A 164 -10.58 2.14 -21.43
N PHE A 165 -11.10 0.95 -21.14
CA PHE A 165 -10.82 -0.26 -21.92
C PHE A 165 -11.87 -0.45 -23.03
N THR A 166 -11.44 -0.83 -24.24
CA THR A 166 -12.34 -1.11 -25.38
C THR A 166 -11.92 -2.39 -26.13
N PRO A 167 -12.70 -3.49 -26.07
CA PRO A 167 -13.96 -3.65 -25.34
C PRO A 167 -13.77 -3.50 -23.82
N GLN A 168 -14.87 -3.40 -23.07
CA GLN A 168 -14.80 -3.39 -21.61
C GLN A 168 -14.15 -4.67 -21.10
N LEU A 169 -13.42 -4.56 -19.98
CA LEU A 169 -12.88 -5.72 -19.29
C LEU A 169 -14.03 -6.65 -18.88
N PRO A 170 -13.81 -7.98 -18.94
CA PRO A 170 -14.85 -8.95 -18.58
C PRO A 170 -15.25 -8.82 -17.11
N PHE A 171 -16.47 -9.24 -16.78
CA PHE A 171 -17.03 -9.10 -15.43
C PHE A 171 -16.12 -9.71 -14.34
N TRP A 172 -15.52 -10.88 -14.58
CA TRP A 172 -14.63 -11.51 -13.61
C TRP A 172 -13.43 -10.63 -13.25
N LYS A 173 -12.88 -9.90 -14.22
CA LYS A 173 -11.76 -8.98 -14.01
C LYS A 173 -12.21 -7.73 -13.25
N LEU A 174 -13.36 -7.16 -13.65
CA LEU A 174 -13.93 -6.00 -12.95
C LEU A 174 -14.27 -6.34 -11.50
N ALA A 175 -14.87 -7.49 -11.25
CA ALA A 175 -15.18 -7.95 -9.90
C ALA A 175 -13.91 -8.10 -9.04
N ALA A 176 -12.82 -8.66 -9.59
CA ALA A 176 -11.54 -8.73 -8.88
C ALA A 176 -10.98 -7.33 -8.56
N ILE A 177 -10.99 -6.40 -9.53
CA ILE A 177 -10.52 -5.02 -9.35
C ILE A 177 -11.29 -4.29 -8.24
N TYR A 178 -12.63 -4.39 -8.22
CA TYR A 178 -13.46 -3.63 -7.28
C TYR A 178 -13.69 -4.32 -5.93
N ARG A 179 -13.27 -5.57 -5.77
CA ARG A 179 -13.33 -6.28 -4.47
C ARG A 179 -12.08 -6.10 -3.63
N PHE A 180 -10.96 -5.75 -4.24
CA PHE A 180 -9.70 -5.52 -3.53
C PHE A 180 -9.58 -4.07 -3.12
N ASP A 181 -8.93 -3.79 -1.99
CA ASP A 181 -8.90 -2.45 -1.42
C ASP A 181 -7.65 -1.69 -1.87
N MET A 182 -7.85 -0.41 -2.22
CA MET A 182 -6.78 0.57 -2.39
C MET A 182 -6.77 1.47 -1.15
N ALA A 183 -5.93 1.13 -0.19
CA ALA A 183 -5.82 1.84 1.08
C ALA A 183 -5.15 3.21 0.92
N VAL A 184 -5.28 4.07 1.94
CA VAL A 184 -4.68 5.41 1.95
C VAL A 184 -3.88 5.61 3.23
N TYR A 185 -2.61 5.94 3.06
CA TYR A 185 -1.64 6.17 4.13
C TYR A 185 -1.00 7.55 3.95
N THR A 186 -1.23 8.47 4.90
CA THR A 186 -0.79 9.87 4.80
C THR A 186 0.28 10.17 5.84
N LYS A 187 1.48 10.52 5.35
CA LYS A 187 2.63 10.96 6.16
C LYS A 187 2.65 12.48 6.29
N ILE A 188 2.16 13.03 7.39
CA ILE A 188 2.08 14.49 7.61
C ILE A 188 3.37 14.95 8.30
N PHE A 189 4.17 15.76 7.62
CA PHE A 189 5.39 16.32 8.19
C PHE A 189 5.12 17.72 8.74
N LEU A 190 5.65 18.00 9.93
CA LEU A 190 5.51 19.27 10.63
C LEU A 190 6.89 19.80 11.03
N LYS A 191 7.22 21.01 10.57
CA LYS A 191 8.46 21.71 10.94
C LYS A 191 8.19 22.68 12.07
N PHE A 192 9.06 22.68 13.09
CA PHE A 192 8.98 23.56 14.23
C PHE A 192 10.18 24.51 14.32
N PRO A 193 10.02 25.70 14.94
CA PRO A 193 11.13 26.63 15.14
C PRO A 193 12.14 26.11 16.17
N ARG A 194 11.69 25.27 17.10
CA ARG A 194 12.52 24.60 18.11
C ARG A 194 11.91 23.26 18.49
N ARG A 195 12.75 22.33 18.94
CA ARG A 195 12.32 21.06 19.53
C ARG A 195 11.65 21.28 20.90
N PHE A 196 10.57 20.56 21.14
CA PHE A 196 9.89 20.50 22.45
C PHE A 196 9.62 19.06 22.92
N TRP A 197 9.79 18.05 22.06
CA TRP A 197 9.58 16.64 22.38
C TRP A 197 10.85 15.96 22.90
N PRO A 198 10.75 14.88 23.70
CA PRO A 198 11.89 14.10 24.16
C PRO A 198 12.68 13.45 23.02
N VAL A 199 14.00 13.28 23.21
CA VAL A 199 14.90 12.56 22.30
C VAL A 199 15.79 11.62 23.09
N GLY A 200 16.38 10.64 22.42
CA GLY A 200 17.21 9.60 23.02
C GLY A 200 16.67 8.20 22.72
N GLU A 201 17.25 7.22 23.40
CA GLU A 201 16.89 5.81 23.24
C GLU A 201 15.39 5.57 23.51
N GLY A 202 14.73 4.85 22.60
CA GLY A 202 13.30 4.55 22.68
C GLY A 202 12.37 5.77 22.54
N LYS A 203 12.86 6.92 22.05
CA LYS A 203 12.05 8.15 21.86
C LYS A 203 11.76 8.49 20.40
N GLN A 204 12.19 7.64 19.46
CA GLN A 204 11.94 7.87 18.03
C GLN A 204 10.45 7.80 17.70
N PHE A 205 9.74 6.79 18.22
CA PHE A 205 8.31 6.62 18.02
C PHE A 205 7.56 6.88 19.32
N PHE A 206 6.39 7.52 19.22
CA PHE A 206 5.51 7.75 20.35
C PHE A 206 4.05 7.83 19.88
N VAL A 207 3.11 7.57 20.79
CA VAL A 207 1.70 7.41 20.46
C VAL A 207 0.81 8.40 21.21
N TYR A 208 -0.29 8.80 20.58
CA TYR A 208 -1.37 9.58 21.19
C TYR A 208 -2.63 8.73 21.35
N ALA A 209 -2.92 8.33 22.59
CA ALA A 209 -4.10 7.54 22.96
C ALA A 209 -5.37 8.41 22.96
N SER A 210 -5.82 8.81 21.77
CA SER A 210 -7.06 9.56 21.57
C SER A 210 -8.29 8.71 21.88
N ARG A 211 -9.37 9.35 22.35
CA ARG A 211 -10.70 8.71 22.43
C ARG A 211 -11.32 8.45 21.05
N ARG A 212 -10.78 9.08 20.00
CA ARG A 212 -11.14 8.86 18.59
C ARG A 212 -10.03 8.04 17.94
N ARG A 213 -10.28 6.75 17.64
CA ARG A 213 -9.33 5.84 16.98
C ARG A 213 -8.77 6.48 15.69
N GLY A 214 -7.47 6.37 15.48
CA GLY A 214 -6.76 6.90 14.31
C GLY A 214 -6.55 8.43 14.27
N TYR A 215 -7.04 9.18 15.25
CA TYR A 215 -6.91 10.64 15.27
C TYR A 215 -5.50 11.08 15.71
N TYR A 216 -4.60 11.32 14.75
CA TYR A 216 -3.20 11.75 14.96
C TYR A 216 -2.47 10.87 15.97
N GLY A 217 -2.62 9.54 15.82
CA GLY A 217 -2.20 8.55 16.82
C GLY A 217 -0.71 8.20 16.80
N MET A 218 -0.08 8.16 15.63
CA MET A 218 1.28 7.63 15.45
C MET A 218 2.26 8.73 15.08
N TRP A 219 3.23 8.98 15.96
CA TRP A 219 4.23 10.03 15.78
C TRP A 219 5.64 9.46 15.69
N GLN A 220 6.46 10.08 14.83
CA GLN A 220 7.88 9.79 14.66
C GLN A 220 8.70 11.08 14.74
N SER A 221 9.76 11.05 15.55
CA SER A 221 10.80 12.06 15.62
C SER A 221 11.94 11.69 14.68
N PHE A 222 12.43 12.66 13.91
CA PHE A 222 13.57 12.46 13.01
C PHE A 222 14.89 13.00 13.56
N GLU A 223 15.07 13.09 14.88
CA GLU A 223 16.34 13.58 15.43
C GLU A 223 17.54 12.68 15.05
N ARG A 224 17.30 11.38 14.80
CA ARG A 224 18.34 10.43 14.36
C ARG A 224 18.63 10.60 12.87
N GLU A 225 17.60 10.68 12.04
CA GLU A 225 17.69 10.71 10.58
C GLU A 225 18.09 12.10 10.06
N TYR A 226 17.56 13.15 10.68
CA TYR A 226 17.75 14.56 10.31
C TYR A 226 18.01 15.43 11.57
N PRO A 227 19.20 15.31 12.20
CA PRO A 227 19.52 16.03 13.44
C PRO A 227 19.35 17.55 13.32
N GLY A 228 18.73 18.18 14.32
CA GLY A 228 18.45 19.62 14.32
C GLY A 228 17.42 20.10 13.30
N ALA A 229 16.83 19.20 12.50
CA ALA A 229 15.78 19.57 11.55
C ALA A 229 14.48 19.99 12.23
N ASN A 230 14.26 19.67 13.51
CA ASN A 230 13.02 20.01 14.24
C ASN A 230 11.75 19.60 13.44
N VAL A 231 11.77 18.40 12.87
CA VAL A 231 10.63 17.83 12.12
C VAL A 231 10.04 16.67 12.90
N LEU A 232 8.71 16.68 13.02
CA LEU A 232 7.91 15.52 13.42
C LEU A 232 7.12 15.01 12.22
N LEU A 233 6.93 13.70 12.17
CA LEU A 233 5.95 13.05 11.31
C LEU A 233 4.80 12.55 12.17
N VAL A 234 3.57 12.78 11.72
CA VAL A 234 2.39 12.07 12.20
C VAL A 234 1.73 11.33 11.05
N THR A 235 1.41 10.05 11.27
CA THR A 235 0.74 9.21 10.29
C THR A 235 -0.75 9.11 10.62
N VAL A 236 -1.57 9.24 9.57
CA VAL A 236 -3.00 8.92 9.57
C VAL A 236 -3.31 8.02 8.37
N THR A 237 -4.38 7.23 8.46
CA THR A 237 -4.79 6.29 7.41
C THR A 237 -6.31 6.33 7.19
N GLY A 238 -6.79 5.61 6.17
CA GLY A 238 -8.20 5.38 5.92
C GLY A 238 -9.04 6.66 5.87
N ASP A 239 -10.08 6.73 6.69
CA ASP A 239 -11.01 7.86 6.71
C ASP A 239 -10.39 9.18 7.19
N GLU A 240 -9.39 9.12 8.10
CA GLU A 240 -8.67 10.33 8.52
C GLU A 240 -7.80 10.86 7.40
N SER A 241 -7.15 10.00 6.61
CA SER A 241 -6.45 10.41 5.39
C SER A 241 -7.39 11.12 4.42
N ARG A 242 -8.54 10.52 4.09
CA ARG A 242 -9.50 11.11 3.15
C ARG A 242 -10.01 12.47 3.64
N ARG A 243 -10.37 12.58 4.92
CA ARG A 243 -10.78 13.85 5.55
C ARG A 243 -9.69 14.92 5.43
N ILE A 244 -8.46 14.56 5.78
CA ILE A 244 -7.33 15.49 5.82
C ILE A 244 -6.91 15.94 4.42
N GLU A 245 -6.97 15.06 3.41
CA GLU A 245 -6.66 15.47 2.03
C GLU A 245 -7.66 16.50 1.49
N GLN A 246 -8.91 16.48 1.97
CA GLN A 246 -10.00 17.35 1.54
C GLN A 246 -10.06 18.70 2.27
N GLN A 247 -9.24 18.92 3.30
CA GLN A 247 -9.20 20.18 4.04
C GLN A 247 -7.91 20.97 3.75
N PRO A 248 -7.90 22.29 4.00
CA PRO A 248 -6.70 23.10 3.90
C PRO A 248 -5.62 22.67 4.89
N ASP A 249 -4.36 22.73 4.48
CA ASP A 249 -3.20 22.42 5.32
C ASP A 249 -3.17 23.22 6.63
N SER A 250 -3.69 24.45 6.62
CA SER A 250 -3.78 25.29 7.82
C SER A 250 -4.68 24.70 8.91
N VAL A 251 -5.77 24.03 8.53
CA VAL A 251 -6.68 23.34 9.48
C VAL A 251 -5.99 22.09 10.03
N THR A 252 -5.40 21.27 9.15
CA THR A 252 -4.64 20.07 9.55
C THR A 252 -3.48 20.41 10.47
N LYS A 253 -2.76 21.51 10.19
CA LYS A 253 -1.68 22.01 11.04
C LYS A 253 -2.19 22.42 12.42
N ALA A 254 -3.32 23.14 12.50
CA ALA A 254 -3.91 23.56 13.76
C ALA A 254 -4.37 22.35 14.60
N GLU A 255 -5.03 21.36 13.98
CA GLU A 255 -5.45 20.11 14.64
C GLU A 255 -4.25 19.34 15.22
N ALA A 256 -3.20 19.13 14.42
CA ALA A 256 -2.01 18.39 14.84
C ALA A 256 -1.24 19.11 15.96
N VAL A 257 -1.09 20.44 15.88
CA VAL A 257 -0.45 21.23 16.94
C VAL A 257 -1.28 21.22 18.23
N ALA A 258 -2.62 21.24 18.13
CA ALA A 258 -3.49 21.10 19.30
C ALA A 258 -3.31 19.73 19.99
N VAL A 259 -3.17 18.65 19.21
CA VAL A 259 -2.83 17.33 19.74
C VAL A 259 -1.49 17.36 20.47
N LEU A 260 -0.46 17.95 19.89
CA LEU A 260 0.86 18.07 20.52
C LEU A 260 0.84 18.89 21.82
N ARG A 261 0.06 19.98 21.88
CA ARG A 261 -0.15 20.75 23.12
C ARG A 261 -0.79 19.91 24.22
N ASN A 262 -1.74 19.03 23.87
CA ASN A 262 -2.33 18.10 24.82
C ASN A 262 -1.36 17.00 25.27
N MET A 263 -0.46 16.55 24.39
CA MET A 263 0.55 15.54 24.69
C MET A 263 1.68 16.06 25.59
N PHE A 264 2.03 17.33 25.45
CA PHE A 264 3.14 17.97 26.17
C PHE A 264 2.66 19.22 26.93
N PRO A 265 1.77 19.06 27.94
CA PRO A 265 1.14 20.19 28.64
C PRO A 265 2.14 21.06 29.40
N ASP A 266 3.27 20.49 29.82
CA ASP A 266 4.32 21.20 30.57
C ASP A 266 5.36 21.88 29.66
N ALA A 267 5.23 21.72 28.33
CA ALA A 267 6.12 22.33 27.36
C ALA A 267 5.46 23.54 26.67
N ASP A 268 6.25 24.58 26.40
CA ASP A 268 5.83 25.65 25.50
C ASP A 268 5.92 25.16 24.04
N VAL A 269 4.85 24.51 23.56
CA VAL A 269 4.74 23.95 22.21
C VAL A 269 4.46 25.09 21.19
N PRO A 270 5.44 25.46 20.34
CA PRO A 270 5.26 26.50 19.35
C PRO A 270 4.33 26.02 18.23
N ASP A 271 3.76 26.98 17.49
CA ASP A 271 3.13 26.64 16.21
C ASP A 271 4.17 26.07 15.22
N ALA A 272 3.73 25.15 14.37
CA ALA A 272 4.55 24.64 13.28
C ALA A 272 4.74 25.74 12.22
N THR A 273 6.01 26.00 11.88
CA THR A 273 6.39 26.96 10.84
C THR A 273 6.02 26.45 9.46
N ASP A 274 5.99 25.13 9.26
CA ASP A 274 5.65 24.52 7.98
C ASP A 274 4.94 23.17 8.15
N ILE A 275 4.20 22.76 7.13
CA ILE A 275 3.50 21.48 7.05
C ILE A 275 3.57 20.92 5.64
N TYR A 276 3.75 19.62 5.50
CA TYR A 276 3.59 18.91 4.24
C TYR A 276 2.59 17.75 4.40
N VAL A 277 1.52 17.78 3.61
CA VAL A 277 0.45 16.78 3.58
C VAL A 277 0.40 16.13 2.20
N PRO A 278 0.96 14.92 2.02
CA PRO A 278 0.81 14.15 0.78
C PRO A 278 -0.66 13.83 0.51
N ARG A 279 -1.10 14.02 -0.73
CA ARG A 279 -2.50 13.81 -1.15
C ARG A 279 -2.62 12.68 -2.18
N TRP A 280 -2.26 11.47 -1.78
CA TRP A 280 -2.17 10.30 -2.66
C TRP A 280 -3.54 9.81 -3.16
N TRP A 281 -4.58 9.89 -2.33
CA TRP A 281 -5.94 9.48 -2.72
C TRP A 281 -6.58 10.45 -3.72
N SER A 282 -6.33 11.75 -3.55
CA SER A 282 -6.80 12.80 -4.44
C SER A 282 -6.03 12.82 -5.76
N ASN A 283 -4.79 12.33 -5.78
CA ASN A 283 -3.98 12.28 -6.98
C ASN A 283 -4.53 11.24 -7.97
N ARG A 284 -4.96 11.71 -9.15
CA ARG A 284 -5.57 10.87 -10.20
C ARG A 284 -4.66 9.75 -10.72
N PHE A 285 -3.34 9.83 -10.50
CA PHE A 285 -2.39 8.81 -10.97
C PHE A 285 -2.09 7.72 -9.93
N PHE A 286 -2.66 7.82 -8.72
CA PHE A 286 -2.43 6.87 -7.63
C PHE A 286 -3.75 6.43 -6.99
N LYS A 287 -4.65 7.38 -6.68
CA LYS A 287 -5.97 7.13 -6.08
C LYS A 287 -5.92 6.33 -4.76
N GLY A 288 -4.78 6.39 -4.08
CA GLY A 288 -4.48 5.74 -2.80
C GLY A 288 -2.97 5.57 -2.64
N SER A 289 -2.55 4.85 -1.61
CA SER A 289 -1.14 4.60 -1.32
C SER A 289 -0.70 3.21 -1.80
N TYR A 290 -1.36 2.14 -1.34
CA TYR A 290 -1.04 0.76 -1.68
C TYR A 290 -2.26 -0.14 -1.46
N SER A 291 -2.25 -1.36 -2.01
CA SER A 291 -3.35 -2.30 -1.83
C SER A 291 -3.32 -3.00 -0.47
N ASN A 292 -4.50 -3.35 0.03
CA ASN A 292 -4.71 -4.15 1.24
C ASN A 292 -5.62 -5.33 0.90
N TRP A 293 -5.49 -6.43 1.62
CA TRP A 293 -6.26 -7.64 1.37
C TRP A 293 -7.53 -7.69 2.24
N PRO A 294 -8.73 -7.44 1.66
CA PRO A 294 -9.95 -7.42 2.44
C PRO A 294 -10.51 -8.81 2.68
N ILE A 295 -11.25 -8.94 3.78
CA ILE A 295 -12.05 -10.12 4.09
C ILE A 295 -13.09 -10.35 2.98
N GLY A 296 -13.18 -11.60 2.52
CA GLY A 296 -14.10 -12.01 1.46
C GLY A 296 -13.49 -12.07 0.06
N VAL A 297 -12.21 -11.67 -0.09
CA VAL A 297 -11.41 -11.99 -1.28
C VAL A 297 -10.52 -13.18 -0.94
N ASN A 298 -10.75 -14.31 -1.60
CA ASN A 298 -9.83 -15.44 -1.48
C ASN A 298 -8.73 -15.38 -2.53
N ARG A 299 -7.79 -16.33 -2.49
CA ARG A 299 -6.67 -16.35 -3.41
C ARG A 299 -7.07 -16.44 -4.89
N TYR A 300 -8.16 -17.12 -5.19
CA TYR A 300 -8.66 -17.21 -6.56
C TYR A 300 -9.10 -15.87 -7.11
N GLU A 301 -9.86 -15.08 -6.34
CA GLU A 301 -10.24 -13.73 -6.75
C GLU A 301 -9.03 -12.79 -6.83
N TYR A 302 -8.01 -13.00 -5.99
CA TYR A 302 -6.75 -12.26 -6.09
C TYR A 302 -5.91 -12.65 -7.33
N ASP A 303 -5.84 -13.93 -7.68
CA ASP A 303 -5.18 -14.37 -8.92
C ASP A 303 -5.95 -13.92 -10.18
N GLN A 304 -7.26 -13.68 -10.07
CA GLN A 304 -8.01 -12.98 -11.11
C GLN A 304 -7.57 -11.51 -11.27
N LEU A 305 -7.04 -10.85 -10.25
CA LEU A 305 -6.55 -9.47 -10.34
C LEU A 305 -5.30 -9.37 -11.22
N ARG A 306 -4.40 -10.35 -11.13
CA ARG A 306 -3.17 -10.45 -11.95
C ARG A 306 -3.39 -11.05 -13.35
N ALA A 307 -4.44 -11.85 -13.56
CA ALA A 307 -4.65 -12.55 -14.84
C ALA A 307 -4.76 -11.61 -16.06
N PRO A 308 -4.13 -11.92 -17.21
CA PRO A 308 -4.26 -11.11 -18.42
C PRO A 308 -5.67 -11.20 -19.04
N VAL A 309 -6.04 -10.18 -19.82
CA VAL A 309 -7.26 -10.16 -20.63
C VAL A 309 -6.89 -10.02 -22.10
N GLY A 310 -6.84 -11.15 -22.81
CA GLY A 310 -6.39 -11.20 -24.20
C GLY A 310 -4.94 -10.74 -24.34
N ARG A 311 -4.73 -9.50 -24.80
CA ARG A 311 -3.40 -8.89 -25.00
C ARG A 311 -3.06 -7.79 -23.98
N VAL A 312 -3.90 -7.64 -22.95
CA VAL A 312 -3.74 -6.70 -21.85
C VAL A 312 -3.23 -7.45 -20.61
N TYR A 313 -2.01 -7.14 -20.20
CA TYR A 313 -1.35 -7.70 -19.03
C TYR A 313 -1.34 -6.67 -17.91
N PHE A 314 -1.33 -7.13 -16.66
CA PHE A 314 -1.35 -6.29 -15.47
C PHE A 314 -0.14 -6.57 -14.61
N THR A 315 0.44 -5.54 -14.02
CA THR A 315 1.54 -5.64 -13.07
C THR A 315 1.44 -4.52 -12.02
N GLY A 316 2.24 -4.60 -10.96
CA GLY A 316 2.20 -3.69 -9.83
C GLY A 316 2.13 -4.45 -8.50
N GLU A 317 2.27 -3.74 -7.38
CA GLU A 317 2.22 -4.36 -6.06
C GLU A 317 0.95 -5.19 -5.84
N HIS A 318 -0.20 -4.71 -6.34
CA HIS A 318 -1.50 -5.40 -6.29
C HIS A 318 -1.61 -6.67 -7.15
N THR A 319 -0.56 -7.03 -7.89
CA THR A 319 -0.46 -8.32 -8.62
C THR A 319 0.63 -9.22 -8.06
N SER A 320 1.34 -8.79 -7.02
CA SER A 320 2.38 -9.59 -6.37
C SER A 320 1.75 -10.80 -5.69
N GLU A 321 2.26 -11.98 -5.99
CA GLU A 321 1.80 -13.26 -5.46
C GLU A 321 1.61 -13.26 -3.93
N TYR A 322 2.59 -12.73 -3.18
CA TYR A 322 2.58 -12.76 -1.71
C TYR A 322 2.83 -11.39 -1.06
N TYR A 323 3.30 -10.39 -1.80
CA TYR A 323 3.87 -9.17 -1.22
C TYR A 323 3.18 -7.88 -1.68
N ASN A 324 1.86 -7.92 -1.88
CA ASN A 324 1.08 -6.70 -2.10
C ASN A 324 1.29 -5.70 -0.95
N GLY A 325 1.21 -4.41 -1.23
CA GLY A 325 1.54 -3.35 -0.28
C GLY A 325 2.97 -2.82 -0.37
N TYR A 326 3.93 -3.60 -0.90
CA TYR A 326 5.36 -3.31 -0.75
C TYR A 326 6.13 -3.02 -2.04
N VAL A 327 7.27 -2.35 -1.88
CA VAL A 327 8.23 -2.04 -2.97
C VAL A 327 8.80 -3.31 -3.59
N HIS A 328 9.24 -4.29 -2.79
CA HIS A 328 9.71 -5.58 -3.31
C HIS A 328 8.61 -6.35 -4.01
N GLY A 329 7.37 -6.25 -3.54
CA GLY A 329 6.21 -6.81 -4.23
C GLY A 329 6.01 -6.22 -5.63
N ALA A 330 6.09 -4.90 -5.77
CA ALA A 330 6.03 -4.24 -7.07
C ALA A 330 7.18 -4.67 -8.00
N TYR A 331 8.40 -4.80 -7.47
CA TYR A 331 9.56 -5.27 -8.23
C TYR A 331 9.37 -6.71 -8.74
N LEU A 332 9.02 -7.64 -7.84
CA LEU A 332 8.82 -9.05 -8.18
C LEU A 332 7.64 -9.24 -9.13
N ALA A 333 6.52 -8.53 -8.91
CA ALA A 333 5.38 -8.57 -9.83
C ALA A 333 5.74 -8.09 -11.24
N GLY A 334 6.67 -7.14 -11.37
CA GLY A 334 7.22 -6.70 -12.65
C GLY A 334 7.94 -7.82 -13.39
N VAL A 335 8.75 -8.61 -12.66
CA VAL A 335 9.44 -9.79 -13.20
C VAL A 335 8.43 -10.87 -13.59
N ASP A 336 7.52 -11.26 -12.68
CA ASP A 336 6.54 -12.32 -12.91
C ASP A 336 5.64 -12.01 -14.12
N SER A 337 5.15 -10.77 -14.21
CA SER A 337 4.27 -10.36 -15.31
C SER A 337 5.00 -10.34 -16.65
N ALA A 338 6.28 -9.98 -16.65
CA ALA A 338 7.13 -10.06 -17.84
C ALA A 338 7.33 -11.51 -18.26
N ASP A 339 7.59 -12.43 -17.33
CA ASP A 339 7.77 -13.85 -17.62
C ASP A 339 6.49 -14.51 -18.17
N ILE A 340 5.31 -14.19 -17.62
CA ILE A 340 4.01 -14.64 -18.16
C ILE A 340 3.85 -14.16 -19.61
N LEU A 341 4.18 -12.90 -19.89
CA LEU A 341 4.09 -12.35 -21.25
C LEU A 341 5.11 -13.00 -22.20
N ILE A 342 6.35 -13.20 -21.76
CA ILE A 342 7.42 -13.87 -22.52
C ILE A 342 7.01 -15.30 -22.87
N ASN A 343 6.49 -16.06 -21.90
CA ASN A 343 5.99 -17.42 -22.14
C ASN A 343 4.84 -17.44 -23.14
N ARG A 344 3.92 -16.46 -23.09
CA ARG A 344 2.88 -16.33 -24.12
C ARG A 344 3.47 -16.06 -25.50
N ILE A 345 4.44 -15.16 -25.62
CA ILE A 345 5.04 -14.77 -26.92
C ILE A 345 5.84 -15.92 -27.53
N PHE A 346 6.69 -16.57 -26.75
CA PHE A 346 7.68 -17.51 -27.26
C PHE A 346 7.28 -18.98 -27.15
N LYS A 347 6.37 -19.31 -26.22
CA LYS A 347 5.91 -20.69 -25.97
C LYS A 347 4.41 -20.89 -26.20
N ASN A 348 3.66 -19.82 -26.44
CA ASN A 348 2.20 -19.84 -26.58
C ASN A 348 1.47 -20.40 -25.34
N GLU A 349 2.12 -20.35 -24.17
CA GLU A 349 1.52 -20.76 -22.89
C GLU A 349 0.45 -19.74 -22.45
N GLU A 350 -0.66 -20.24 -21.90
CA GLU A 350 -1.73 -19.41 -21.36
C GLU A 350 -1.59 -19.31 -19.84
N TYR A 351 -1.95 -18.14 -19.29
CA TYR A 351 -2.01 -17.97 -17.85
C TYR A 351 -3.28 -18.64 -17.32
N GLU A 352 -3.11 -19.63 -16.46
CA GLU A 352 -4.21 -20.34 -15.83
C GLU A 352 -4.42 -19.82 -14.40
N VAL A 353 -5.64 -19.31 -14.14
CA VAL A 353 -6.09 -19.06 -12.78
C VAL A 353 -6.51 -20.40 -12.18
N ARG A 354 -5.93 -20.77 -11.04
CA ARG A 354 -6.27 -22.01 -10.31
C ARG A 354 -7.76 -22.07 -9.97
N GLY A 355 -8.31 -23.24 -9.67
CA GLY A 355 -9.70 -23.37 -9.25
C GLY A 355 -9.96 -22.67 -7.90
N LYS A 356 -11.19 -22.19 -7.71
CA LYS A 356 -11.57 -21.35 -6.54
C LYS A 356 -11.27 -21.98 -5.17
N TYR A 357 -11.28 -23.30 -5.09
CA TYR A 357 -11.04 -24.07 -3.87
C TYR A 357 -9.95 -25.12 -4.06
N ASP A 358 -9.05 -24.92 -5.03
CA ASP A 358 -7.93 -25.84 -5.23
C ASP A 358 -6.94 -25.70 -4.06
N ASN A 359 -6.48 -26.83 -3.54
CA ASN A 359 -5.56 -26.85 -2.40
C ASN A 359 -4.20 -26.24 -2.77
N GLN A 360 -3.85 -25.14 -2.11
CA GLN A 360 -2.53 -24.48 -2.25
C GLN A 360 -1.38 -25.29 -1.65
N ALA A 361 -1.67 -26.34 -0.86
CA ALA A 361 -0.68 -27.16 -0.15
C ALA A 361 0.19 -28.06 -1.06
N ALA A 362 0.01 -28.02 -2.38
CA ALA A 362 0.71 -28.93 -3.30
C ALA A 362 2.13 -28.49 -3.71
N GLU A 363 2.57 -27.26 -3.44
CA GLU A 363 3.83 -26.74 -4.01
C GLU A 363 4.81 -26.10 -3.02
N ALA A 364 4.53 -26.10 -1.72
CA ALA A 364 5.57 -25.83 -0.72
C ALA A 364 6.39 -27.10 -0.49
N LYS A 365 7.35 -27.37 -1.39
CA LYS A 365 8.35 -28.44 -1.22
C LYS A 365 9.74 -27.99 -1.60
#